data_AF-A0A377E450-F1
#
_entry.id   AF-A0A377E450-F1
#
_cell.length_a   1.000
_cell.length_b   1.000
_cell.length_c   1.000
_cell.angle_alpha   90.00
_cell.angle_beta   90.00
_cell.angle_gamma   90.00
#
_symmetry.space_group_name_H-M   'P 1'
#
loop_
_entity.id
_entity.type
_entity.pdbx_description
1 polymer ?
#
loop_
_entity_poly.entity_id
_entity_poly.type
_entity_poly.pdbx_seq_one_letter_code
_entity_poly.pdbx_strand_id
1 'polypeptide(L)'
;MAMFSVSGPGMKGMVGMAARGVWQRCPRARISVVLITQSSSEYSISFCVPQSDCVRAERAMQEEFYLELKEGLLEPLAVTERLAIISVVGDGMRTLRGISAKFFAALARANINIVAIAQDLLNAQSLSW
;
A
#
# COMPACT_ATOMS: atom_id res chain seq x y z
N MET A 1 9.55 -3.57 -6.77
CA MET A 1 8.58 -3.65 -5.66
C MET A 1 7.33 -4.35 -6.17
N ALA A 2 6.63 -5.04 -5.29
CA ALA A 2 5.30 -5.58 -5.55
C ALA A 2 4.30 -4.90 -4.61
N MET A 3 3.15 -4.49 -5.15
CA MET A 3 2.05 -3.93 -4.39
C MET A 3 0.93 -4.95 -4.30
N PHE A 4 0.43 -5.13 -3.09
CA PHE A 4 -0.71 -5.96 -2.77
C PHE A 4 -1.87 -5.07 -2.41
N SER A 5 -3.03 -5.31 -3.02
CA SER A 5 -4.28 -4.64 -2.70
C SER A 5 -5.29 -5.68 -2.24
N VAL A 6 -5.76 -5.50 -1.02
CA VAL A 6 -6.84 -6.28 -0.43
C VAL A 6 -8.08 -5.40 -0.45
N SER A 7 -9.15 -5.90 -1.06
CA SER A 7 -10.45 -5.24 -1.16
C SER A 7 -11.58 -6.22 -0.90
N GLY A 8 -12.74 -5.71 -0.51
CA GLY A 8 -13.96 -6.50 -0.47
C GLY A 8 -15.01 -6.00 0.51
N PRO A 9 -16.27 -6.45 0.37
CA PRO A 9 -17.38 -6.03 1.22
C PRO A 9 -17.18 -6.40 2.69
N GLY A 10 -16.45 -7.49 2.97
CA GLY A 10 -16.06 -7.91 4.31
C GLY A 10 -15.09 -6.94 5.01
N MET A 11 -14.42 -6.05 4.28
CA MET A 11 -13.64 -4.97 4.91
C MET A 11 -14.54 -3.94 5.60
N LYS A 12 -15.77 -3.74 5.09
CA LYS A 12 -16.77 -2.86 5.66
C LYS A 12 -17.53 -3.58 6.78
N GLY A 13 -16.91 -3.71 7.95
CA GLY A 13 -17.55 -4.24 9.15
C GLY A 13 -16.72 -5.21 9.97
N MET A 14 -15.65 -5.78 9.41
CA MET A 14 -14.71 -6.61 10.18
C MET A 14 -13.56 -5.76 10.74
N VAL A 15 -13.58 -5.55 12.05
CA VAL A 15 -12.52 -4.85 12.78
C VAL A 15 -11.21 -5.62 12.65
N GLY A 16 -10.16 -4.94 12.20
CA GLY A 16 -8.79 -5.46 12.23
C GLY A 16 -8.34 -6.26 10.99
N MET A 17 -9.13 -6.33 9.90
CA MET A 17 -8.74 -7.03 8.66
C MET A 17 -7.39 -6.53 8.10
N ALA A 18 -7.23 -5.22 8.00
CA ALA A 18 -5.97 -4.59 7.61
C ALA A 18 -4.82 -4.97 8.54
N ALA A 19 -5.06 -5.00 9.86
CA ALA A 19 -4.04 -5.34 10.84
C ALA A 19 -3.67 -6.82 10.81
N ARG A 20 -4.61 -7.72 10.50
CA ARG A 20 -4.38 -9.17 10.43
C ARG A 20 -3.37 -9.52 9.33
N GLY A 21 -3.55 -8.97 8.13
CA GLY A 21 -2.61 -9.17 7.03
C GLY A 21 -1.29 -8.43 7.25
N VAL A 22 -1.36 -7.10 7.39
CA VAL A 22 -0.18 -6.23 7.33
C VAL A 22 0.65 -6.27 8.62
N TRP A 23 0.00 -6.27 9.79
CA TRP A 23 0.69 -6.16 11.09
C TRP A 23 0.89 -7.50 11.82
N GLN A 24 0.12 -8.55 11.50
CA GLN A 24 0.27 -9.85 12.14
C GLN A 24 0.90 -10.89 11.20
N ARG A 25 0.36 -11.07 9.99
CA ARG A 25 0.82 -12.13 9.07
C ARG A 25 2.15 -11.82 8.40
N CYS A 26 2.34 -10.60 7.89
CA CYS A 26 3.59 -10.21 7.20
C CYS A 26 4.84 -10.32 8.10
N PRO A 27 4.83 -9.83 9.36
CA PRO A 27 5.96 -9.98 10.27
C PRO A 27 6.25 -11.45 10.62
N ARG A 28 5.21 -12.28 10.82
CA ARG A 28 5.36 -13.73 11.07
C ARG A 28 6.01 -14.45 9.89
N ALA A 29 5.74 -14.01 8.66
CA ALA A 29 6.36 -14.51 7.44
C ALA A 29 7.73 -13.86 7.13
N ARG A 30 8.24 -13.00 8.01
CA ARG A 30 9.48 -12.23 7.83
C ARG A 30 9.48 -11.43 6.52
N ILE A 31 8.37 -10.76 6.22
CA ILE A 31 8.22 -9.91 5.04
C ILE A 31 8.35 -8.46 5.48
N SER A 32 9.21 -7.70 4.81
CA SER A 32 9.35 -6.27 5.04
C SER A 32 8.28 -5.52 4.25
N VAL A 33 7.42 -4.78 4.96
CA VAL A 33 6.45 -3.87 4.35
C VAL A 33 7.08 -2.48 4.27
N VAL A 34 7.21 -1.96 3.05
CA VAL A 34 7.92 -0.71 2.76
C VAL A 34 6.98 0.49 2.77
N LEU A 35 5.75 0.30 2.29
CA LEU A 35 4.75 1.35 2.17
C LEU A 35 3.38 0.76 2.46
N ILE A 36 2.56 1.49 3.21
CA ILE A 36 1.16 1.17 3.47
C ILE A 36 0.35 2.40 3.09
N THR A 37 -0.67 2.21 2.26
CA THR A 37 -1.59 3.27 1.87
C THR A 37 -3.02 2.74 1.94
N GLN A 38 -3.85 3.54 2.59
CA GLN A 38 -5.27 3.29 2.72
C GLN A 38 -5.99 4.59 2.36
N SER A 39 -6.68 4.58 1.23
CA SER A 39 -7.46 5.73 0.77
C SER A 39 -8.93 5.64 1.21
N SER A 40 -9.45 4.44 1.43
CA SER A 40 -10.82 4.21 1.92
C SER A 40 -10.78 3.47 3.26
N SER A 41 -11.35 4.09 4.30
CA SER A 41 -11.49 3.48 5.63
C SER A 41 -12.26 2.15 5.61
N GLU A 42 -13.05 1.90 4.56
CA GLU A 42 -14.05 0.84 4.54
C GLU A 42 -13.85 -0.22 3.45
N TYR A 43 -12.94 -0.03 2.48
CA TYR A 43 -13.02 -0.84 1.25
C TYR A 43 -11.72 -1.43 0.72
N SER A 44 -10.56 -0.82 0.97
CA SER A 44 -9.30 -1.37 0.48
C SER A 44 -8.10 -0.91 1.26
N ILE A 45 -7.12 -1.81 1.40
CA ILE A 45 -5.78 -1.51 1.88
C ILE A 45 -4.77 -1.94 0.82
N SER A 46 -3.79 -1.09 0.55
CA SER A 46 -2.68 -1.43 -0.32
C SER A 46 -1.36 -1.32 0.42
N PHE A 47 -0.46 -2.26 0.20
CA PHE A 47 0.87 -2.26 0.80
C PHE A 47 1.91 -2.77 -0.19
N CYS A 48 3.15 -2.29 -0.03
CA CYS A 48 4.26 -2.64 -0.90
C CYS A 48 5.30 -3.47 -0.16
N VAL A 49 5.84 -4.46 -0.86
CA VAL A 49 6.92 -5.34 -0.39
C VAL A 49 8.03 -5.43 -1.44
N PRO A 50 9.27 -5.80 -1.04
CA PRO A 50 10.34 -6.12 -1.98
C PRO A 50 9.90 -7.18 -2.99
N GLN A 51 10.34 -7.06 -4.25
CA GLN A 51 9.96 -8.02 -5.29
C GLN A 51 10.38 -9.46 -4.94
N SER A 52 11.50 -9.62 -4.23
CA SER A 52 11.98 -10.91 -3.72
C SER A 52 11.02 -11.60 -2.75
N ASP A 53 10.15 -10.82 -2.09
CA ASP A 53 9.20 -11.31 -1.10
C ASP A 53 7.79 -11.50 -1.67
N CYS A 54 7.55 -11.15 -2.94
CA CYS A 54 6.24 -11.18 -3.58
C CYS A 54 5.54 -12.55 -3.40
N VAL A 55 6.18 -13.64 -3.83
CA VAL A 55 5.61 -14.99 -3.76
C VAL A 55 5.36 -15.43 -2.31
N ARG A 56 6.24 -15.03 -1.38
CA ARG A 56 6.09 -15.35 0.05
C ARG A 56 4.92 -14.59 0.67
N ALA A 57 4.77 -13.32 0.29
CA ALA A 57 3.67 -12.46 0.72
C ALA A 57 2.32 -12.95 0.19
N GLU A 58 2.26 -13.28 -1.10
CA GLU A 58 1.03 -13.80 -1.72
C GLU A 58 0.54 -15.06 -1.01
N ARG A 59 1.41 -16.06 -0.81
CA ARG A 59 1.06 -17.29 -0.08
C ARG A 59 0.61 -17.01 1.35
N ALA A 60 1.34 -16.16 2.05
CA ALA A 60 1.02 -15.81 3.43
C ALA A 60 -0.36 -15.14 3.54
N MET A 61 -0.70 -14.28 2.59
CA MET A 61 -1.99 -13.58 2.53
C MET A 61 -3.13 -14.51 2.11
N GLN A 62 -2.91 -15.39 1.13
CA GLN A 62 -3.90 -16.39 0.74
C GLN A 62 -4.23 -17.36 1.88
N GLU A 63 -3.24 -17.79 2.65
CA GLU A 63 -3.46 -18.64 3.84
C GLU A 63 -4.21 -17.90 4.95
N GLU A 64 -3.86 -16.64 5.20
CA GLU A 64 -4.48 -15.84 6.26
C GLU A 64 -5.93 -15.47 5.95
N PHE A 65 -6.25 -15.21 4.68
CA PHE A 65 -7.57 -14.78 4.22
C PHE A 65 -8.36 -15.88 3.51
N TYR A 66 -7.96 -17.14 3.67
CA TYR A 66 -8.55 -18.27 2.94
C TYR A 66 -10.07 -18.37 3.13
N LEU A 67 -10.56 -18.22 4.36
CA LEU A 67 -11.98 -18.29 4.67
C LEU A 67 -12.73 -17.11 4.06
N GLU A 68 -12.22 -15.90 4.18
CA GLU A 68 -12.88 -14.70 3.67
C GLU A 68 -12.90 -14.63 2.14
N LEU A 69 -11.85 -15.12 1.47
CA LEU A 69 -11.81 -15.28 0.03
C LEU A 69 -12.82 -16.34 -0.44
N LYS A 70 -12.96 -17.44 0.31
CA LYS A 70 -13.89 -18.53 -0.02
C LYS A 70 -15.35 -18.13 0.18
N GLU A 71 -15.65 -17.38 1.23
CA GLU A 71 -17.00 -16.88 1.54
C GLU A 71 -17.38 -15.64 0.70
N GLY A 72 -16.48 -15.16 -0.17
CA GLY A 72 -16.71 -13.97 -0.99
C GLY A 72 -16.76 -12.65 -0.20
N LEU A 73 -16.26 -12.66 1.04
CA LEU A 73 -16.12 -11.48 1.88
C LEU A 73 -14.96 -10.60 1.40
N LEU A 74 -13.93 -11.21 0.82
CA LEU A 74 -12.85 -10.51 0.15
C LEU A 74 -12.85 -10.83 -1.34
N GLU A 75 -12.50 -9.82 -2.13
CA GLU A 75 -12.17 -9.99 -3.54
C GLU A 75 -10.81 -10.70 -3.67
N PRO A 76 -10.53 -11.32 -4.84
CA PRO A 76 -9.23 -11.89 -5.11
C PRO A 76 -8.11 -10.88 -4.83
N LEU A 77 -7.05 -11.35 -4.15
CA LEU A 77 -5.89 -10.51 -3.83
C LEU A 77 -5.28 -9.95 -5.12
N ALA A 78 -5.30 -8.63 -5.27
CA ALA A 78 -4.71 -7.97 -6.43
C ALA A 78 -3.21 -7.75 -6.18
N VAL A 79 -2.38 -8.26 -7.10
CA VAL A 79 -0.92 -8.15 -7.01
C VAL A 79 -0.40 -7.42 -8.24
N THR A 80 0.28 -6.31 -8.02
CA THR A 80 0.95 -5.52 -9.07
C THR A 80 2.45 -5.56 -8.87
N GLU A 81 3.17 -6.21 -9.79
CA GLU A 81 4.62 -6.36 -9.74
C GLU A 81 5.36 -5.28 -10.53
N ARG A 82 6.70 -5.26 -10.40
CA ARG A 82 7.60 -4.37 -11.16
C ARG A 82 7.31 -2.89 -10.95
N LEU A 83 6.95 -2.54 -9.72
CA LEU A 83 6.77 -1.16 -9.29
C LEU A 83 8.06 -0.58 -8.72
N ALA A 84 8.19 0.73 -8.76
CA ALA A 84 9.20 1.49 -8.06
C ALA A 84 8.52 2.45 -7.08
N ILE A 85 9.17 2.71 -5.94
CA ILE A 85 8.73 3.74 -4.99
C ILE A 85 9.71 4.89 -5.11
N ILE A 86 9.20 6.08 -5.42
CA ILE A 86 9.94 7.32 -5.35
C ILE A 86 9.58 7.98 -4.02
N SER A 87 10.55 8.49 -3.28
CA SER A 87 10.27 9.24 -2.05
C SER A 87 10.95 10.58 -2.14
N VAL A 88 10.18 11.65 -1.98
CA VAL A 88 10.72 13.00 -1.82
C VAL A 88 10.81 13.26 -0.33
N VAL A 89 11.97 13.71 0.13
CA VAL A 89 12.16 14.19 1.50
C VAL A 89 12.60 15.64 1.45
N GLY A 90 11.93 16.52 2.21
CA GLY A 90 12.21 17.95 2.15
C GLY A 90 11.78 18.68 3.42
N ASP A 91 12.70 19.46 3.98
CA ASP A 91 12.42 20.37 5.08
C ASP A 91 11.43 21.44 4.59
N GLY A 92 10.20 21.35 5.08
CA GLY A 92 9.13 22.25 4.67
C GLY A 92 8.18 21.73 3.59
N MET A 93 8.13 20.42 3.31
CA MET A 93 7.04 19.85 2.49
C MET A 93 5.64 20.17 3.05
N ARG A 94 5.54 20.31 4.38
CA ARG A 94 4.32 20.79 5.07
C ARG A 94 4.10 22.29 4.94
N THR A 95 5.16 23.10 4.98
CA THR A 95 5.08 24.55 5.20
C THR A 95 5.11 25.35 3.88
N LEU A 96 5.80 24.85 2.85
CA LEU A 96 5.89 25.46 1.54
C LEU A 96 4.87 24.85 0.59
N ARG A 97 3.79 25.60 0.33
CA ARG A 97 2.79 25.23 -0.68
C ARG A 97 3.45 25.12 -2.06
N GLY A 98 3.13 24.05 -2.78
CA GLY A 98 3.54 23.87 -4.17
C GLY A 98 4.69 22.89 -4.40
N ILE A 99 5.34 22.35 -3.37
CA ILE A 99 6.35 21.29 -3.55
C ILE A 99 5.71 20.03 -4.15
N SER A 100 4.60 19.54 -3.56
CA SER A 100 3.86 18.40 -4.11
C SER A 100 3.33 18.71 -5.52
N ALA A 101 2.86 19.93 -5.77
CA ALA A 101 2.38 20.34 -7.10
C ALA A 101 3.49 20.31 -8.16
N LYS A 102 4.68 20.85 -7.84
CA LYS A 102 5.85 20.79 -8.73
C LYS A 102 6.30 19.36 -8.98
N PHE A 103 6.24 18.51 -7.95
CA PHE A 103 6.60 17.11 -8.07
C PHE A 103 5.64 16.34 -8.98
N PHE A 104 4.33 16.43 -8.75
CA PHE A 104 3.33 15.82 -9.63
C PHE A 104 3.41 16.36 -11.06
N ALA A 105 3.66 17.67 -11.22
CA ALA A 105 3.86 18.27 -12.54
C ALA A 105 5.11 17.71 -13.24
N ALA A 106 6.20 17.44 -12.51
CA ALA A 106 7.40 16.84 -13.08
C ALA A 106 7.16 15.40 -13.55
N LEU A 107 6.46 14.58 -12.74
CA LEU A 107 6.08 13.22 -13.12
C LEU A 107 5.16 13.20 -14.34
N ALA A 108 4.15 14.09 -14.37
CA ALA A 108 3.24 14.22 -15.49
C ALA A 108 3.96 14.64 -16.78
N ARG A 109 4.92 15.56 -16.70
CA ARG A 109 5.75 15.98 -17.84
C ARG A 109 6.64 14.85 -18.37
N ALA A 110 7.03 13.92 -17.50
CA ALA A 110 7.80 12.73 -17.88
C ALA A 110 6.91 11.56 -18.35
N ASN A 111 5.58 11.74 -18.45
CA ASN A 111 4.60 10.68 -18.76
C ASN A 111 4.70 9.47 -17.83
N ILE A 112 5.00 9.70 -16.55
CA ILE A 112 5.06 8.65 -15.53
C ILE A 112 3.68 8.50 -14.89
N ASN A 113 3.10 7.30 -14.97
CA ASN A 113 1.85 6.99 -14.29
C ASN A 113 2.07 6.76 -12.79
N ILE A 114 1.12 7.19 -11.97
CA ILE A 114 1.17 7.06 -10.52
C ILE A 114 0.21 5.97 -10.09
N VAL A 115 0.73 4.92 -9.46
CA VAL A 115 -0.05 3.74 -9.04
C VAL A 115 -0.62 3.93 -7.64
N ALA A 116 0.15 4.50 -6.72
CA ALA A 116 -0.32 4.84 -5.39
C ALA A 116 0.40 6.08 -4.84
N ILE A 117 -0.17 6.65 -3.78
CA ILE A 117 0.39 7.79 -3.06
C ILE A 117 0.28 7.50 -1.56
N ALA A 118 1.35 7.74 -0.82
CA ALA A 118 1.40 7.68 0.63
C ALA A 118 2.08 8.95 1.17
N GLN A 119 1.33 9.75 1.93
CA GLN A 119 1.82 10.99 2.54
C GLN A 119 1.67 10.91 4.06
N ASP A 120 2.77 11.16 4.78
CA ASP A 120 2.72 11.31 6.24
C ASP A 120 2.16 12.70 6.62
N LEU A 121 1.19 12.71 7.53
CA LEU A 121 0.49 13.91 8.01
C LEU A 121 1.11 14.47 9.31
N LEU A 122 1.81 13.64 10.09
CA LEU A 122 2.30 14.02 11.43
C LEU A 122 3.63 14.77 11.35
N ASN A 123 4.59 14.27 10.56
CA ASN A 123 5.89 14.93 10.37
C ASN A 123 6.17 15.45 8.96
N ALA A 124 5.30 15.15 7.96
CA ALA A 124 5.22 15.75 6.62
C ALA A 124 6.55 16.30 6.03
N GLN A 125 7.61 15.51 6.19
CA GLN A 125 8.92 15.69 5.57
C GLN A 125 9.14 14.64 4.49
N SER A 126 8.24 13.67 4.32
CA SER A 126 8.37 12.62 3.32
C SER A 126 7.05 12.37 2.59
N LEU A 127 7.13 12.19 1.27
CA LEU A 127 6.02 11.73 0.46
C LEU A 127 6.52 10.62 -0.47
N SER A 128 5.86 9.47 -0.42
CA SER A 128 6.23 8.27 -1.17
C SER A 128 5.13 7.89 -2.15
N TRP A 129 5.52 7.49 -3.35
CA TRP A 129 4.63 7.17 -4.48
C TRP A 129 5.20 6.00 -5.27
#